data_AF-A0A850BYQ6-F1
#
_entry.id   AF-A0A850BYQ6-F1
#
_cell.length_a   1.000
_cell.length_b   1.000
_cell.length_c   1.000
_cell.angle_alpha   90.00
_cell.angle_beta   90.00
_cell.angle_gamma   90.00
#
_symmetry.space_group_name_H-M   'P 1'
#
loop_
_entity.id
_entity.type
_entity.pdbx_description
1 polymer ?
#
loop_
_entity_poly.entity_id
_entity_poly.type
_entity_poly.pdbx_seq_one_letter_code
_entity_poly.pdbx_strand_id
1 'polypeptide(L)'
;MPLSVQEEFERYLAPIPRDDPEIRQRGRNLIEMMLKHHPEVREELIAKGLEQGIEKGIEKGLEQGLMPLLHQFERRLGRTLTLEEHHALRDRFDRLGASRLGDAVLDLSAAALSSWLADPNAV
;
A
#
# COMPACT_ATOMS: atom_id res chain seq x y z
N MET A 1 -33.72 30.85 7.34
CA MET A 1 -34.26 29.80 8.21
C MET A 1 -33.10 29.19 8.97
N PRO A 2 -33.12 29.13 10.31
CA PRO A 2 -32.08 28.44 11.06
C PRO A 2 -32.16 26.93 10.77
N LEU A 3 -31.00 26.31 10.61
CA LEU A 3 -30.89 24.87 10.40
C LEU A 3 -31.47 24.13 11.61
N SER A 4 -32.09 22.99 11.37
CA SER A 4 -32.62 22.16 12.45
C SER A 4 -31.47 21.57 13.28
N VAL A 5 -31.72 21.35 14.58
CA VAL A 5 -30.76 20.73 15.51
C VAL A 5 -30.22 19.39 14.96
N GLN A 6 -31.04 18.68 14.17
CA GLN A 6 -30.68 17.43 13.53
C GLN A 6 -29.66 17.61 12.40
N GLU A 7 -29.78 18.66 11.59
CA GLU A 7 -28.80 19.00 10.55
C GLU A 7 -27.47 19.48 11.15
N GLU A 8 -27.49 20.20 12.28
CA GLU A 8 -26.27 20.56 13.01
C GLU A 8 -25.56 19.32 13.58
N PHE A 9 -26.33 18.37 14.11
CA PHE A 9 -25.81 17.13 14.68
C PHE A 9 -25.20 16.21 13.62
N GLU A 10 -25.85 16.09 12.45
CA GLU A 10 -25.32 15.33 11.31
C GLU A 10 -24.03 15.95 10.75
N ARG A 11 -23.90 17.28 10.77
CA ARG A 11 -22.66 17.97 10.39
C ARG A 11 -21.53 17.73 11.38
N TYR A 12 -21.85 17.57 12.66
CA TYR A 12 -20.89 17.24 13.72
C TYR A 12 -20.43 15.77 13.67
N LEU A 13 -21.29 14.88 13.15
CA LEU A 13 -21.02 13.46 12.98
C LEU A 13 -20.49 13.09 11.59
N ALA A 14 -20.50 14.03 10.64
CA ALA A 14 -19.96 13.80 9.31
C ALA A 14 -18.49 13.39 9.40
N PRO A 15 -18.05 12.39 8.62
CA PRO A 15 -16.65 12.02 8.56
C PRO A 15 -15.83 13.26 8.19
N ILE A 16 -14.97 13.71 9.09
CA ILE A 16 -14.08 14.84 8.84
C ILE A 16 -13.18 14.44 7.66
N PRO A 17 -13.18 15.19 6.54
CA PRO A 17 -12.38 14.83 5.37
C PRO A 17 -10.91 14.77 5.76
N ARG A 18 -10.27 13.60 5.57
CA ARG A 18 -8.85 13.39 5.90
C ARG A 18 -7.88 14.30 5.13
N ASP A 19 -8.37 15.11 4.17
CA ASP A 19 -7.60 16.02 3.32
C ASP A 19 -7.83 17.52 3.56
N ASP A 20 -8.54 17.92 4.62
CA ASP A 20 -8.76 19.33 4.93
C ASP A 20 -7.41 20.09 5.17
N PRO A 21 -7.09 21.12 4.36
CA PRO A 21 -5.87 21.91 4.51
C PRO A 21 -5.75 22.58 5.89
N GLU A 22 -6.86 22.98 6.50
CA GLU A 22 -6.91 23.65 7.80
C GLU A 22 -6.55 22.68 8.93
N ILE A 23 -7.01 21.43 8.83
CA ILE A 23 -6.68 20.36 9.78
C ILE A 23 -5.21 19.95 9.66
N ARG A 24 -4.69 19.84 8.42
CA ARG A 24 -3.25 19.62 8.20
C ARG A 24 -2.41 20.75 8.77
N GLN A 25 -2.84 22.00 8.59
CA GLN A 25 -2.13 23.15 9.12
C GLN A 25 -2.17 23.17 10.66
N ARG A 26 -3.32 22.89 11.27
CA ARG A 26 -3.43 22.77 12.74
C ARG A 26 -2.53 21.66 13.29
N GLY A 27 -2.49 20.50 12.63
CA GLY A 27 -1.59 19.41 13.00
C GLY A 27 -0.11 19.82 12.93
N ARG A 28 0.31 20.51 11.86
CA ARG A 28 1.66 21.04 11.71
C ARG A 28 2.02 22.03 12.83
N ASN A 29 1.14 23.00 13.10
CA ASN A 29 1.36 24.00 14.14
C ASN A 29 1.48 23.36 15.53
N LEU A 30 0.69 22.31 15.80
CA LEU A 30 0.74 21.59 17.07
C LEU A 30 2.07 20.83 17.23
N ILE A 31 2.54 20.15 16.18
CA ILE A 31 3.84 19.46 16.17
C ILE A 31 4.97 20.48 16.36
N GLU A 32 4.92 21.62 15.68
CA GLU A 32 5.92 22.68 15.79
C GLU A 32 5.97 23.27 17.21
N MET A 33 4.80 23.50 17.82
CA MET A 33 4.70 23.91 19.23
C MET A 33 5.27 22.85 20.17
N MET A 34 4.93 21.57 19.99
CA MET A 34 5.46 20.48 20.82
C MET A 34 6.99 20.36 20.69
N LEU A 35 7.54 20.41 19.47
CA LEU A 35 8.98 20.34 19.24
C LEU A 35 9.76 21.55 19.79
N LYS A 36 9.09 22.72 19.92
CA LYS A 36 9.67 23.92 20.54
C LYS A 36 9.77 23.79 22.06
N HIS A 37 8.78 23.16 22.69
CA HIS A 37 8.72 23.00 24.15
C HIS A 37 9.37 21.71 24.65
N HIS A 38 9.51 20.70 23.78
CA HIS A 38 10.09 19.40 24.07
C HIS A 38 11.08 19.00 22.97
N PRO A 39 12.28 19.62 22.92
CA PRO A 39 13.29 19.26 21.94
C PRO A 39 13.72 17.79 22.02
N GLU A 40 13.59 17.15 23.19
CA GLU A 40 13.89 15.74 23.44
C GLU A 40 13.03 14.77 22.62
N VAL A 41 11.78 15.13 22.27
CA VAL A 41 10.93 14.26 21.45
C VAL A 41 11.26 14.32 19.96
N ARG A 42 12.15 15.24 19.54
CA ARG A 42 12.52 15.45 18.13
C ARG A 42 13.17 14.23 17.52
N GLU A 43 14.14 13.65 18.21
CA GLU A 43 14.90 12.51 17.70
C GLU A 43 14.02 11.27 17.55
N GLU A 44 13.17 11.01 18.55
CA GLU A 44 12.20 9.91 18.50
C GLU A 44 11.18 10.09 17.37
N LEU A 45 10.68 11.31 17.18
CA LEU A 45 9.71 11.63 16.13
C LEU A 45 10.32 11.52 14.72
N ILE A 46 11.58 11.92 14.55
CA ILE A 46 12.33 11.72 13.30
C ILE A 46 12.58 10.24 13.06
N ALA A 47 13.03 9.49 14.07
CA ALA A 47 13.32 8.06 13.94
C ALA A 47 12.06 7.27 13.53
N LYS A 48 10.95 7.46 14.25
CA LYS A 48 9.67 6.81 13.94
C LYS A 48 9.11 7.27 12.59
N GLY A 49 9.23 8.55 12.26
CA GLY A 49 8.79 9.09 10.97
C GLY A 49 9.57 8.52 9.79
N LEU A 50 10.89 8.36 9.95
CA LEU A 50 11.77 7.77 8.94
C LEU A 50 11.48 6.28 8.76
N GLU A 51 11.35 5.53 9.85
CA GLU A 51 11.01 4.10 9.83
C GLU A 51 9.69 3.85 9.09
N GLN A 52 8.61 4.53 9.50
CA GLN A 52 7.31 4.41 8.86
C GLN A 52 7.31 4.90 7.40
N GLY A 53 8.10 5.93 7.10
CA GLY A 53 8.23 6.46 5.75
C GLY A 53 8.95 5.49 4.80
N ILE A 54 10.01 4.85 5.28
CA ILE A 54 10.75 3.81 4.54
C ILE A 54 9.85 2.59 4.33
N GLU A 55 9.19 2.10 5.37
CA GLU A 55 8.30 0.93 5.28
C GLU A 55 7.20 1.13 4.23
N LYS A 56 6.45 2.23 4.32
CA LYS A 56 5.41 2.57 3.33
C LYS A 56 5.97 2.81 1.94
N GLY A 57 7.16 3.42 1.84
CA GLY A 57 7.85 3.66 0.58
C GLY A 57 8.23 2.36 -0.12
N ILE A 58 8.77 1.39 0.64
CA ILE A 58 9.11 0.06 0.15
C ILE A 58 7.85 -0.69 -0.26
N GLU A 59 6.82 -0.74 0.58
CA GLU A 59 5.55 -1.43 0.29
C GLU A 59 4.94 -0.94 -1.03
N LYS A 60 4.80 0.38 -1.18
CA LYS A 60 4.26 1.00 -2.40
C LYS A 60 5.17 0.81 -3.61
N GLY A 61 6.49 0.89 -3.43
CA GLY A 61 7.47 0.61 -4.48
C GLY A 61 7.37 -0.83 -4.97
N LEU A 62 7.11 -1.77 -4.04
CA LEU A 62 6.94 -3.19 -4.35
C LEU A 62 5.66 -3.45 -5.12
N GLU A 63 4.53 -2.86 -4.68
CA GLU A 63 3.28 -2.93 -5.44
C GLU A 63 3.44 -2.37 -6.85
N GLN A 64 4.05 -1.19 -6.98
CA GLN A 64 4.29 -0.57 -8.30
C GLN A 64 5.24 -1.41 -9.17
N GLY A 65 6.27 -2.03 -8.58
CA GLY A 65 7.19 -2.91 -9.29
C GLY A 65 6.58 -4.26 -9.71
N LEU A 66 5.58 -4.75 -8.95
CA LEU A 66 4.89 -6.00 -9.25
C LEU A 66 3.82 -5.84 -10.35
N MET A 67 3.22 -4.65 -10.49
CA MET A 67 2.17 -4.38 -11.48
C MET A 67 2.53 -4.78 -12.92
N PRO A 68 3.71 -4.43 -13.47
CA PRO A 68 4.13 -4.87 -14.80
C PRO A 68 4.28 -6.40 -14.92
N LEU A 69 4.67 -7.08 -13.85
CA LEU A 69 4.75 -8.55 -13.82
C LEU A 69 3.35 -9.16 -13.84
N LEU A 70 2.44 -8.71 -12.98
CA LEU A 70 1.04 -9.19 -12.95
C LEU A 70 0.38 -9.10 -14.34
N HIS A 71 0.57 -7.97 -15.02
CA HIS A 71 0.05 -7.79 -16.37
C HIS A 71 0.62 -8.83 -17.38
N GLN A 72 1.90 -9.17 -17.27
CA GLN A 72 2.51 -10.19 -18.12
C GLN A 72 1.96 -11.60 -17.82
N PHE A 73 1.71 -11.92 -16.55
CA PHE A 73 1.03 -13.16 -16.17
C PHE A 73 -0.36 -13.25 -16.79
N GLU A 74 -1.18 -12.21 -16.68
CA GLU A 74 -2.53 -12.17 -17.28
C GLU A 74 -2.48 -12.31 -18.81
N ARG A 75 -1.55 -11.62 -19.46
CA ARG A 75 -1.31 -11.73 -20.91
C ARG A 75 -0.91 -13.14 -21.32
N ARG A 76 -0.07 -13.82 -20.53
CA ARG A 76 0.40 -15.18 -20.81
C ARG A 76 -0.69 -16.22 -20.59
N LEU A 77 -1.52 -16.04 -19.56
CA LEU A 77 -2.66 -16.93 -19.25
C LEU A 77 -3.86 -16.69 -20.16
N GLY A 78 -3.98 -15.50 -20.78
CA GLY A 78 -5.13 -15.12 -21.60
C GLY A 78 -6.39 -14.84 -20.78
N ARG A 79 -6.25 -14.64 -19.46
CA ARG A 79 -7.32 -14.33 -18.52
C ARG A 79 -6.79 -13.45 -17.41
N THR A 80 -7.69 -12.78 -16.69
CA THR A 80 -7.35 -12.08 -15.45
C THR A 80 -6.93 -13.05 -14.36
N LEU A 81 -6.03 -12.61 -13.49
CA LEU A 81 -5.64 -13.36 -12.30
C LEU A 81 -6.76 -13.32 -11.26
N THR A 82 -6.88 -14.37 -10.46
CA THR A 82 -7.78 -14.38 -9.30
C THR A 82 -7.10 -13.71 -8.10
N LEU A 83 -7.88 -13.36 -7.08
CA LEU A 83 -7.34 -12.81 -5.83
C LEU A 83 -6.32 -13.76 -5.17
N GLU A 84 -6.58 -15.07 -5.18
CA GLU A 84 -5.67 -16.09 -4.66
C GLU A 84 -4.36 -16.13 -5.46
N GLU A 85 -4.42 -16.03 -6.78
CA GLU A 85 -3.22 -16.00 -7.63
C GLU A 85 -2.41 -14.71 -7.42
N HIS A 86 -3.08 -13.58 -7.18
CA HIS A 86 -2.40 -12.34 -6.80
C HIS A 86 -1.65 -12.47 -5.47
N HIS A 87 -2.27 -13.08 -4.46
CA HIS A 87 -1.61 -13.36 -3.19
C HIS A 87 -0.42 -14.33 -3.36
N ALA A 88 -0.61 -15.42 -4.10
CA ALA A 88 0.47 -16.37 -4.37
C ALA A 88 1.66 -15.72 -5.09
N LEU A 89 1.41 -14.82 -6.03
CA LEU A 89 2.46 -14.06 -6.71
C LEU A 89 3.15 -13.08 -5.78
N ARG A 90 2.41 -12.44 -4.87
CA ARG A 90 3.02 -11.54 -3.89
C ARG A 90 3.94 -12.30 -2.92
N ASP A 91 3.45 -13.39 -2.36
CA ASP A 91 4.23 -14.22 -1.44
C ASP A 91 5.50 -14.78 -2.11
N ARG A 92 5.39 -15.16 -3.38
CA ARG A 92 6.55 -15.61 -4.16
C ARG A 92 7.48 -14.48 -4.54
N PHE A 93 6.96 -13.30 -4.83
CA PHE A 93 7.79 -12.14 -5.07
C PHE A 93 8.66 -11.85 -3.84
N ASP A 94 8.06 -11.90 -2.65
CA ASP A 94 8.78 -11.68 -1.39
C ASP A 94 9.81 -12.78 -1.10
N ARG A 95 9.55 -14.04 -1.52
CA ARG A 95 10.46 -15.19 -1.32
C ARG A 95 11.57 -15.33 -2.39
N LEU A 96 11.24 -15.08 -3.66
CA LEU A 96 12.06 -15.44 -4.83
C LEU A 96 12.57 -14.22 -5.62
N GLY A 97 11.91 -13.07 -5.45
CA GLY A 97 12.23 -11.81 -6.13
C GLY A 97 11.69 -11.72 -7.56
N ALA A 98 11.75 -10.49 -8.10
CA ALA A 98 11.19 -10.13 -9.41
C ALA A 98 11.74 -10.97 -10.58
N SER A 99 13.04 -11.27 -10.57
CA SER A 99 13.71 -11.99 -11.67
C SER A 99 13.14 -13.39 -11.86
N ARG A 100 12.92 -14.15 -10.77
CA ARG A 100 12.38 -15.51 -10.83
C ARG A 100 10.94 -15.54 -11.35
N LEU A 101 10.13 -14.57 -10.94
CA LEU A 101 8.77 -14.41 -11.48
C LEU A 101 8.80 -14.04 -12.96
N GLY A 102 9.74 -13.20 -13.38
CA GLY A 102 9.96 -12.84 -14.78
C GLY A 102 10.32 -14.06 -15.63
N ASP A 103 11.30 -14.85 -15.18
CA ASP A 103 11.73 -16.08 -15.85
C ASP A 103 10.55 -17.06 -15.99
N ALA A 104 9.77 -17.27 -14.92
CA ALA A 104 8.60 -18.15 -14.94
C ALA A 104 7.55 -17.75 -16.00
N VAL A 105 7.28 -16.46 -16.18
CA VAL A 105 6.33 -15.98 -17.20
C VAL A 105 6.85 -16.22 -18.62
N LEU A 106 8.16 -16.05 -18.82
CA LEU A 106 8.79 -16.19 -20.13
C LEU A 106 8.95 -17.67 -20.51
N ASP A 107 9.34 -18.52 -19.56
CA ASP A 107 9.71 -19.91 -19.79
C ASP A 107 8.50 -20.86 -19.78
N LEU A 108 7.47 -20.58 -18.98
CA LEU A 108 6.33 -21.49 -18.84
C LEU A 108 5.25 -21.23 -19.91
N SER A 109 4.63 -22.32 -20.37
CA SER A 109 3.39 -22.25 -21.17
C SER A 109 2.21 -21.81 -20.30
N ALA A 110 1.10 -21.35 -20.90
CA ALA A 110 -0.07 -20.93 -20.13
C ALA A 110 -0.60 -22.01 -19.16
N ALA A 111 -0.64 -23.27 -19.60
CA ALA A 111 -1.06 -24.39 -18.76
C ALA A 111 -0.07 -24.69 -17.62
N ALA A 112 1.23 -24.65 -17.92
CA ALA A 112 2.28 -24.84 -16.92
C ALA A 112 2.29 -23.69 -15.90
N LEU A 113 2.09 -22.45 -16.36
CA LEU A 113 2.01 -21.25 -15.52
C LEU A 113 0.78 -21.30 -14.59
N SER A 114 -0.37 -21.75 -15.12
CA SER A 114 -1.57 -21.96 -14.30
C SER A 114 -1.35 -23.02 -13.22
N SER A 115 -0.64 -24.10 -13.54
CA SER A 115 -0.30 -25.16 -12.56
C SER A 115 0.74 -24.66 -11.54
N TRP A 116 1.72 -23.89 -12.01
CA TRP A 116 2.74 -23.25 -11.18
C TRP A 116 2.09 -22.29 -10.18
N LEU A 117 1.09 -21.49 -10.58
CA LEU A 117 0.35 -20.62 -9.66
C LEU A 117 -0.44 -21.39 -8.59
N ALA A 118 -0.98 -22.57 -8.94
CA ALA A 118 -1.75 -23.42 -8.02
C ALA A 118 -0.88 -24.17 -6.98
N ASP A 119 0.43 -24.33 -7.22
CA ASP A 119 1.33 -25.04 -6.30
C ASP A 119 2.03 -24.08 -5.32
N PRO A 120 1.64 -24.01 -4.02
CA PRO A 120 2.24 -23.07 -3.06
C PRO A 120 3.76 -23.26 -2.87
N ASN A 121 4.31 -24.42 -3.20
CA ASN A 121 5.73 -24.74 -3.03
C ASN A 121 6.57 -24.54 -4.28
N ALA A 122 5.98 -24.09 -5.39
CA ALA A 122 6.71 -23.88 -6.62
C ALA A 122 7.81 -22.78 -6.44
N VAL A 123 8.98 -23.08 -6.98
CA VAL A 123 10.21 -22.25 -6.94
C VAL A 123 10.50 -21.57 -8.27
#